data_AF-A0A1C4C6R6-F1
#
_entry.id   AF-A0A1C4C6R6-F1
#
_cell.length_a   1.000
_cell.length_b   1.000
_cell.length_c   1.000
_cell.angle_alpha   90.00
_cell.angle_beta   90.00
_cell.angle_gamma   90.00
#
_symmetry.space_group_name_H-M   'P 1'
#
loop_
_entity.id
_entity.type
_entity.pdbx_description
1 polymer ?
#
loop_
_entity_poly.entity_id
_entity_poly.type
_entity_poly.pdbx_seq_one_letter_code
_entity_poly.pdbx_strand_id
1 'polypeptide(L)'
;MRNFDLSPLYRSAIGFDRLFNLLENNQNQSNGGYPPYNVELVDENHYRIAIAVAGFAESELEITAQDNLLVVKGSHSDEQKERTYLYQGIAERNFERKFQLAENIHINGANLVNGLLYIDLERVIPEEKKPRRIEIN
;
A
#
# COMPACT_ATOMS: atom_id res chain seq x y z
N MET A 1 -22.88 11.06 22.83
CA MET A 1 -21.93 11.03 21.69
C MET A 1 -22.24 12.24 20.81
N ARG A 2 -21.32 13.19 20.66
CA ARG A 2 -21.48 14.32 19.74
C ARG A 2 -20.81 13.92 18.43
N ASN A 3 -21.58 13.74 17.37
CA ASN A 3 -21.06 13.61 16.02
C ASN A 3 -20.51 14.98 15.60
N PHE A 4 -19.23 15.02 15.26
CA PHE A 4 -18.64 16.18 14.61
C PHE A 4 -19.02 16.13 13.14
N ASP A 5 -19.83 17.08 12.70
CA ASP A 5 -20.18 17.26 11.30
C ASP A 5 -19.12 18.14 10.63
N LEU A 6 -18.26 17.49 9.84
CA LEU A 6 -17.16 18.13 9.13
C LEU A 6 -17.57 18.60 7.73
N SER A 7 -18.86 18.52 7.38
CA SER A 7 -19.46 18.98 6.10
C SER A 7 -18.97 20.36 5.57
N PRO A 8 -18.56 21.34 6.39
CA PRO A 8 -18.08 22.62 5.89
C PRO A 8 -16.68 22.59 5.25
N LEU A 9 -15.85 21.58 5.54
CA LEU A 9 -14.50 21.47 4.95
C LEU A 9 -14.52 20.96 3.49
N TYR A 10 -15.66 20.48 3.01
CA TYR A 10 -15.81 19.80 1.72
C TYR A 10 -16.08 20.72 0.51
N ARG A 11 -16.05 22.05 0.67
CA ARG A 11 -16.47 22.98 -0.38
C ARG A 11 -15.36 23.57 -1.27
N SER A 12 -14.14 23.03 -1.24
CA SER A 12 -13.12 23.50 -2.20
C SER A 12 -12.10 22.43 -2.60
N ALA A 13 -12.49 21.50 -3.48
CA ALA A 13 -11.61 20.96 -4.51
C ALA A 13 -12.43 20.05 -5.44
N ILE A 14 -12.73 20.56 -6.63
CA ILE A 14 -13.33 19.79 -7.72
C ILE A 14 -12.37 18.63 -8.04
N GLY A 15 -12.77 17.38 -7.73
CA GLY A 15 -11.95 16.18 -7.98
C GLY A 15 -11.90 15.14 -6.85
N PHE A 16 -12.31 15.47 -5.63
CA PHE A 16 -12.31 14.51 -4.50
C PHE A 16 -13.48 13.52 -4.52
N ASP A 17 -14.55 13.80 -5.27
CA ASP A 17 -15.76 12.95 -5.32
C ASP A 17 -15.48 11.54 -5.93
N ARG A 18 -14.41 11.36 -6.72
CA ARG A 18 -14.01 10.04 -7.25
C ARG A 18 -13.06 9.27 -6.33
N LEU A 19 -12.26 9.97 -5.52
CA LEU A 19 -11.41 9.35 -4.50
C LEU A 19 -12.26 8.74 -3.37
N PHE A 20 -13.37 9.40 -3.00
CA PHE A 20 -14.25 8.89 -1.96
C PHE A 20 -15.08 7.67 -2.39
N ASN A 21 -15.52 7.58 -3.64
CA ASN A 21 -16.20 6.37 -4.17
C ASN A 21 -15.30 5.11 -4.20
N LEU A 22 -13.97 5.27 -4.17
CA LEU A 22 -13.01 4.16 -3.99
C LEU A 22 -12.77 3.82 -2.51
N LEU A 23 -12.83 4.81 -1.63
CA LEU A 23 -12.71 4.64 -0.19
C LEU A 23 -13.91 3.92 0.43
N GLU A 24 -15.12 4.16 -0.07
CA GLU A 24 -16.34 3.56 0.49
C GLU A 24 -16.55 2.10 0.03
N ASN A 25 -16.15 1.75 -1.19
CA ASN A 25 -16.25 0.37 -1.70
C ASN A 25 -15.32 -0.64 -1.02
N ASN A 26 -14.35 -0.19 -0.20
CA ASN A 26 -13.41 -1.06 0.50
C ASN A 26 -13.79 -1.34 1.97
N GLN A 27 -14.90 -0.78 2.46
CA GLN A 27 -15.36 -1.02 3.84
C GLN A 27 -16.01 -2.40 4.06
N ASN A 28 -16.24 -3.19 3.01
CA ASN A 28 -16.94 -4.49 3.08
C ASN A 28 -16.04 -5.74 3.04
N GLN A 29 -14.70 -5.62 3.14
CA GLN A 29 -13.81 -6.77 3.37
C GLN A 29 -13.73 -7.07 4.87
N SER A 30 -14.74 -7.80 5.37
CA SER A 30 -14.98 -8.23 6.75
C SER A 30 -13.96 -9.22 7.33
N ASN A 31 -12.68 -9.05 6.97
CA ASN A 31 -11.54 -9.75 7.55
C ASN A 31 -10.29 -8.85 7.60
N GLY A 32 -10.46 -7.64 8.15
CA GLY A 32 -9.41 -6.88 8.83
C GLY A 32 -8.05 -6.75 8.13
N GLY A 33 -8.01 -6.67 6.80
CA GLY A 33 -6.81 -6.35 6.02
C GLY A 33 -5.52 -6.96 6.57
N TYR A 34 -5.39 -8.29 6.56
CA TYR A 34 -4.12 -8.95 6.83
C TYR A 34 -3.29 -9.10 5.53
N PRO A 35 -1.96 -8.88 5.58
CA PRO A 35 -1.22 -8.32 6.69
C PRO A 35 -1.44 -6.80 6.78
N PRO A 36 -1.36 -6.20 7.98
CA PRO A 36 -1.50 -4.76 8.12
C PRO A 36 -0.34 -4.06 7.40
N TYR A 37 -0.62 -2.90 6.83
CA TYR A 37 0.35 -2.11 6.11
C TYR A 37 0.13 -0.60 6.32
N ASN A 38 1.19 0.16 6.11
CA ASN A 38 1.19 1.62 6.06
C ASN A 38 1.64 2.09 4.67
N VAL A 39 1.18 3.28 4.29
CA VAL A 39 1.73 4.03 3.15
C VAL A 39 2.20 5.38 3.70
N GLU A 40 3.50 5.60 3.62
CA GLU A 40 4.21 6.75 4.19
C GLU A 40 4.64 7.70 3.07
N LEU A 41 4.49 9.00 3.31
CA LEU A 41 5.14 10.06 2.53
C LEU A 41 6.49 10.34 3.19
N VAL A 42 7.58 9.96 2.56
CA VAL A 42 8.95 10.15 3.08
C VAL A 42 9.48 11.53 2.71
N ASP A 43 9.17 11.98 1.49
CA ASP A 43 9.52 13.29 0.93
C ASP A 43 8.50 13.67 -0.15
N GLU A 44 8.59 14.86 -0.76
CA GLU A 44 7.66 15.37 -1.77
C GLU A 44 7.36 14.38 -2.91
N ASN A 45 8.37 13.62 -3.34
CA ASN A 45 8.25 12.63 -4.41
C ASN A 45 8.59 11.19 -3.96
N HIS A 46 8.89 10.97 -2.68
CA HIS A 46 9.27 9.66 -2.16
C HIS A 46 8.19 9.11 -1.24
N TYR A 47 7.76 7.89 -1.51
CA TYR A 47 6.77 7.17 -0.74
C TYR A 47 7.33 5.82 -0.29
N ARG A 48 6.77 5.28 0.78
CA ARG A 48 7.17 3.97 1.29
C ARG A 48 5.95 3.17 1.69
N ILE A 49 5.85 1.94 1.21
CA ILE A 49 4.86 0.98 1.71
C ILE A 49 5.56 0.11 2.75
N ALA A 50 5.02 0.05 3.98
CA ALA A 50 5.51 -0.81 5.04
C ALA A 50 4.49 -1.89 5.36
N ILE A 51 4.84 -3.17 5.26
CA ILE A 51 3.92 -4.30 5.44
C ILE A 51 4.42 -5.16 6.59
N ALA A 52 3.56 -5.48 7.55
CA ALA A 52 3.91 -6.41 8.62
C ALA A 52 3.90 -7.85 8.12
N VAL A 53 5.08 -8.42 7.95
CA VAL A 53 5.30 -9.79 7.43
C VAL A 53 6.08 -10.63 8.45
N ALA A 54 5.90 -10.34 9.74
CA ALA A 54 6.55 -11.08 10.80
C ALA A 54 6.19 -12.57 10.71
N GLY A 55 7.22 -13.42 10.72
CA GLY A 55 7.09 -14.86 10.57
C GLY A 55 7.46 -15.39 9.18
N PHE A 56 7.53 -14.54 8.15
CA PHE A 56 7.96 -14.95 6.81
C PHE A 56 9.48 -14.80 6.65
N ALA A 57 10.10 -15.81 6.04
CA ALA A 57 11.45 -15.69 5.51
C ALA A 57 11.44 -14.91 4.18
N GLU A 58 12.58 -14.33 3.80
CA GLU A 58 12.71 -13.61 2.53
C GLU A 58 12.38 -14.51 1.32
N SER A 59 12.76 -15.78 1.37
CA SER A 59 12.44 -16.78 0.34
C SER A 59 10.96 -17.14 0.24
N GLU A 60 10.16 -16.80 1.25
CA GLU A 60 8.71 -17.04 1.28
C GLU A 60 7.92 -15.82 0.79
N LEU A 61 8.60 -14.71 0.47
CA LEU A 61 8.02 -13.47 0.02
C LEU A 61 8.29 -13.26 -1.47
N GLU A 62 7.25 -12.88 -2.19
CA GLU A 62 7.33 -12.55 -3.61
C GLU A 62 6.74 -11.16 -3.85
N ILE A 63 7.47 -10.34 -4.60
CA ILE A 63 7.06 -8.99 -4.97
C ILE A 63 7.09 -8.89 -6.49
N THR A 64 5.95 -8.59 -7.09
CA THR A 64 5.81 -8.43 -8.54
C THR A 64 5.15 -7.10 -8.86
N ALA A 65 5.58 -6.46 -9.94
CA ALA A 65 5.01 -5.21 -10.40
C ALA A 65 4.69 -5.32 -11.89
N GLN A 66 3.42 -5.09 -12.25
CA GLN A 66 2.95 -5.16 -13.62
C GLN A 66 1.85 -4.12 -13.83
N ASP A 67 1.90 -3.33 -14.90
CA ASP A 67 0.82 -2.41 -15.32
C ASP A 67 0.31 -1.49 -14.18
N ASN A 68 1.23 -0.86 -13.45
CA ASN A 68 0.97 -0.03 -12.26
C ASN A 68 0.30 -0.78 -11.09
N LEU A 69 0.32 -2.11 -11.10
CA LEU A 69 -0.14 -2.96 -10.00
C LEU A 69 1.07 -3.61 -9.34
N LEU A 70 1.27 -3.30 -8.06
CA LEU A 70 2.25 -3.96 -7.20
C LEU A 70 1.54 -5.05 -6.41
N VAL A 71 2.04 -6.28 -6.51
CA VAL A 71 1.52 -7.45 -5.81
C VAL A 71 2.60 -7.99 -4.89
N VAL A 72 2.26 -8.14 -3.61
CA VAL A 72 3.12 -8.73 -2.58
C VAL A 72 2.44 -9.99 -2.08
N LYS A 73 3.13 -11.11 -2.17
CA LYS A 73 2.64 -12.41 -1.69
C LYS A 73 3.58 -12.96 -0.63
N GLY A 74 3.00 -13.63 0.35
CA GLY A 74 3.74 -14.44 1.31
C GLY A 74 3.13 -15.83 1.35
N SER A 75 3.96 -16.86 1.18
CA SER A 75 3.55 -18.25 1.25
C SER A 75 4.49 -19.05 2.12
N HIS A 76 3.97 -19.65 3.18
CA HIS A 76 4.71 -20.68 3.91
C HIS A 76 4.83 -21.95 3.07
N SER A 77 5.95 -22.66 3.20
CA SER A 77 6.11 -24.00 2.63
C SER A 77 5.19 -25.01 3.34
N ASP A 78 4.68 -26.00 2.59
CA ASP A 78 3.72 -27.01 3.06
C ASP A 78 4.21 -27.91 4.21
N GLU A 79 5.48 -27.80 4.63
CA GLU A 79 6.03 -28.48 5.82
C GLU A 79 5.62 -27.81 7.15
N GLN A 80 4.38 -27.35 7.24
CA GLN A 80 3.83 -26.90 8.51
C GLN A 80 3.62 -28.12 9.41
N LYS A 81 4.61 -28.38 10.29
CA LYS A 81 4.48 -29.35 11.37
C LYS A 81 3.20 -29.05 12.14
N GLU A 82 2.40 -30.09 12.39
CA GLU A 82 1.18 -29.96 13.17
C GLU A 82 1.54 -29.47 14.59
N ARG A 83 1.15 -28.23 14.91
CA ARG A 83 1.45 -27.59 16.20
C ARG A 83 0.20 -27.60 17.06
N THR A 84 0.34 -28.05 18.30
CA THR A 84 -0.72 -27.90 19.31
C THR A 84 -0.57 -26.55 19.99
N TYR A 85 -1.50 -25.63 19.71
CA TYR A 85 -1.52 -24.31 20.32
C TYR A 85 -2.33 -24.32 21.61
N LEU A 86 -1.77 -23.73 22.69
CA LEU A 86 -2.56 -23.37 23.88
C LEU A 86 -3.34 -22.07 23.66
N TYR A 87 -2.78 -21.15 22.86
CA TYR A 87 -3.38 -19.93 22.37
C TYR A 87 -2.64 -19.49 21.09
N GLN A 88 -3.37 -19.06 20.06
CA GLN A 88 -2.80 -18.63 18.78
C GLN A 88 -3.22 -17.19 18.46
N GLY A 89 -2.34 -16.23 18.77
CA GLY A 89 -2.58 -14.80 18.52
C GLY A 89 -2.01 -14.28 17.20
N ILE A 90 -1.16 -15.06 16.52
CA ILE A 90 -0.51 -14.69 15.25
C ILE A 90 -0.97 -15.68 14.19
N ALA A 91 -1.55 -15.16 13.11
CA ALA A 91 -2.03 -15.97 12.00
C ALA A 91 -0.89 -16.25 11.02
N GLU A 92 -0.40 -17.49 10.98
CA GLU A 92 0.61 -17.98 10.02
C GLU A 92 -0.07 -18.37 8.68
N ARG A 93 -0.87 -17.47 8.11
CA ARG A 93 -1.57 -17.71 6.85
C ARG A 93 -0.86 -17.05 5.68
N ASN A 94 -0.90 -17.72 4.54
CA ASN A 94 -0.50 -17.14 3.27
C ASN A 94 -1.31 -15.88 2.99
N PHE A 95 -0.70 -14.93 2.30
CA PHE A 95 -1.35 -13.67 1.97
C PHE A 95 -1.01 -13.19 0.56
N GLU A 96 -1.90 -12.35 0.04
CA GLU A 96 -1.68 -11.58 -1.19
C GLU A 96 -2.20 -10.16 -0.95
N ARG A 97 -1.33 -9.17 -1.20
CA ARG A 97 -1.63 -7.75 -1.12
C ARG A 97 -1.41 -7.11 -2.47
N LYS A 98 -2.38 -6.29 -2.88
CA LYS A 98 -2.35 -5.57 -4.15
C LYS A 98 -2.41 -4.08 -3.89
N PHE A 99 -1.51 -3.35 -4.50
CA PHE A 99 -1.43 -1.90 -4.43
C PHE A 99 -1.55 -1.36 -5.86
N GLN A 100 -2.58 -0.56 -6.09
CA GLN A 100 -2.69 0.20 -7.32
C GLN A 100 -1.80 1.44 -7.21
N LEU A 101 -0.76 1.50 -8.03
CA LEU A 101 0.15 2.62 -8.10
C LEU A 101 -0.40 3.68 -9.06
N ALA A 102 -0.08 4.94 -8.77
CA ALA A 102 -0.34 6.04 -9.69
C ALA A 102 0.61 5.99 -10.89
N GLU A 103 0.24 6.66 -11.97
CA GLU A 103 1.10 6.81 -13.13
C GLU A 103 2.43 7.48 -12.75
N ASN A 104 3.53 6.97 -13.31
CA ASN A 104 4.90 7.46 -13.11
C ASN A 104 5.50 7.21 -11.71
N ILE A 105 4.90 6.32 -10.91
CA ILE A 105 5.57 5.77 -9.73
C ILE A 105 6.53 4.65 -10.18
N HIS A 106 7.77 4.74 -9.75
CA HIS A 106 8.81 3.73 -9.91
C HIS A 106 9.11 3.09 -8.56
N ILE A 107 9.47 1.81 -8.58
CA ILE A 107 9.88 1.07 -7.38
C ILE A 107 11.41 1.10 -7.34
N ASN A 108 11.97 1.71 -6.29
CA ASN A 108 13.42 1.87 -6.12
C ASN A 108 14.04 0.63 -5.48
N GLY A 109 13.30 -0.06 -4.62
CA GLY A 109 13.77 -1.29 -3.98
C GLY A 109 12.80 -1.81 -2.93
N ALA A 110 13.13 -2.97 -2.37
CA ALA A 110 12.40 -3.56 -1.26
C ALA A 110 13.40 -4.13 -0.23
N ASN A 111 13.10 -3.96 1.06
CA ASN A 111 13.96 -4.40 2.15
C ASN A 111 13.12 -5.01 3.28
N LEU A 112 13.55 -6.17 3.79
CA LEU A 112 12.93 -6.83 4.95
C LEU A 112 13.75 -6.53 6.21
N VAL A 113 13.16 -5.83 7.17
CA VAL A 113 13.83 -5.46 8.43
C VAL A 113 12.88 -5.66 9.60
N ASN A 114 13.29 -6.47 10.58
CA ASN A 114 12.56 -6.71 11.84
C ASN A 114 11.09 -7.16 11.64
N GLY A 115 10.83 -7.99 10.61
CA GLY A 115 9.48 -8.46 10.31
C GLY A 115 8.59 -7.45 9.58
N LEU A 116 9.17 -6.33 9.12
CA LEU A 116 8.51 -5.35 8.26
C LEU A 116 9.16 -5.38 6.88
N LEU A 117 8.33 -5.51 5.84
CA LEU A 117 8.74 -5.35 4.46
C LEU A 117 8.51 -3.90 4.05
N TYR A 118 9.59 -3.21 3.70
CA TYR A 118 9.56 -1.85 3.17
C TYR A 118 9.73 -1.88 1.67
N ILE A 119 8.87 -1.18 0.93
CA ILE A 119 8.96 -0.99 -0.51
C ILE A 119 9.07 0.51 -0.77
N ASP A 120 10.21 0.92 -1.31
CA ASP A 120 10.50 2.31 -1.61
C ASP A 120 10.00 2.66 -3.01
N LEU A 121 9.23 3.75 -3.07
CA LEU A 121 8.56 4.23 -4.27
C LEU A 121 8.96 5.68 -4.54
N GLU A 122 9.18 6.01 -5.81
CA GLU A 122 9.51 7.37 -6.25
C GLU A 122 8.58 7.81 -7.37
N ARG A 123 8.02 9.00 -7.23
CA ARG A 123 7.23 9.64 -8.28
C ARG A 123 8.14 10.44 -9.19
N VAL A 124 8.30 9.95 -10.41
CA VAL A 124 9.04 10.66 -11.45
C VAL A 124 8.06 11.55 -12.21
N ILE A 125 8.26 12.88 -12.18
CA ILE A 125 7.48 13.81 -13.00
C ILE A 125 8.18 13.93 -14.36
N PRO A 126 7.56 13.47 -15.47
CA PRO A 126 8.18 13.60 -16.79
C PRO A 126 8.45 15.07 -17.12
N GLU A 127 9.63 15.38 -17.66
CA GLU A 127 9.99 16.77 -18.00
C GLU A 127 9.01 17.41 -19.00
N GLU A 128 8.35 16.60 -19.83
CA GLU A 128 7.33 17.04 -20.79
C GLU A 128 6.08 17.64 -20.15
N LYS A 129 5.82 17.34 -18.87
CA LYS A 129 4.72 17.93 -18.08
C LYS A 129 5.15 19.17 -17.28
N LYS A 130 6.42 19.59 -17.36
CA LYS A 130 6.85 20.86 -16.77
C LYS A 130 6.12 22.00 -17.49
N PRO A 131 5.49 22.94 -16.76
CA PRO A 131 4.76 24.03 -17.37
C PRO A 131 5.69 24.83 -18.28
N ARG A 132 5.38 24.87 -19.58
CA ARG A 132 6.10 25.70 -20.55
C ARG A 132 5.49 27.10 -20.53
N ARG A 133 6.35 28.11 -20.42
CA ARG A 133 5.94 29.52 -20.56
C ARG A 133 5.56 29.75 -22.03
N ILE A 134 4.34 30.22 -22.27
CA ILE A 134 3.88 30.67 -23.58
C ILE A 134 4.12 32.19 -23.64
N GLU A 135 4.87 32.66 -24.64
CA GLU A 135 4.99 34.09 -24.92
C GLU A 135 3.72 34.58 -25.62
N ILE A 136 3.21 35.73 -25.20
CA ILE A 136 2.08 36.41 -25.86
C ILE A 136 2.69 37.37 -26.89
N ASN A 137 2.34 37.17 -28.17
CA ASN A 137 2.69 38.06 -29.29
C ASN A 137 1.48 38.89 -29.71
#